data_AF-A0A0Q6X4L6-F1
#
_entry.id   AF-A0A0Q6X4L6-F1
#
_cell.length_a   1.000
_cell.length_b   1.000
_cell.length_c   1.000
_cell.angle_alpha   90.00
_cell.angle_beta   90.00
_cell.angle_gamma   90.00
#
_symmetry.space_group_name_H-M   'P 1'
#
loop_
_entity.id
_entity.type
_entity.pdbx_description
1 polymer ?
#
loop_
_entity_poly.entity_id
_entity_poly.type
_entity_poly.pdbx_seq_one_letter_code
_entity_poly.pdbx_strand_id
1 'polypeptide(L)'
;MFMYPKEYFLDRFKSDATDDLLHRYATADLSDEAREAIHSLLAARGIEGATLQPLVLQARKAVYRKSNGTKECDFCGSSAKFSALLDEGQRFCSKACLRNARLLEVAEEISPEEVLSHACRIKNSPCPECQQSSSKTEVRKYYRVWSAVVLTEWTKRTHICCHSCARKTNFGSVVFCALFGWWGVPWGLIMTPSQIFANIAEMLSPKADPAPSEELLQAAKLQLAAKLYKRRALEANA
;
A
#
# COMPACT_ATOMS: atom_id res chain seq x y z
N MET A 1 -5.50 24.66 21.13
CA MET A 1 -6.06 23.87 20.01
C MET A 1 -7.57 23.99 20.13
N PHE A 2 -8.22 24.76 19.27
CA PHE A 2 -9.67 24.98 19.35
C PHE A 2 -10.39 23.74 18.82
N MET A 3 -11.03 22.98 19.71
CA MET A 3 -11.87 21.85 19.34
C MET A 3 -13.22 22.42 18.92
N TYR A 4 -13.58 22.24 17.64
CA TYR A 4 -14.86 22.69 17.14
C TYR A 4 -15.97 21.76 17.64
N PRO A 5 -17.11 22.30 18.10
CA PRO A 5 -18.19 21.49 18.63
C PRO A 5 -18.93 20.76 17.49
N LYS A 6 -19.68 19.70 17.83
CA LYS A 6 -20.43 18.88 16.87
C LYS A 6 -21.38 19.72 15.99
N GLU A 7 -22.00 20.75 16.56
CA GLU A 7 -22.96 21.63 15.89
C GLU A 7 -22.33 22.37 14.71
N TYR A 8 -21.06 22.75 14.82
CA TYR A 8 -20.32 23.38 13.73
C TYR A 8 -20.22 22.43 12.51
N PHE A 9 -19.94 21.15 12.75
CA PHE A 9 -19.84 20.15 11.69
C PHE A 9 -21.21 19.78 11.12
N LEU A 10 -22.24 19.71 11.95
CA LEU A 10 -23.62 19.50 11.48
C LEU A 10 -24.03 20.60 10.50
N ASP A 11 -23.81 21.88 10.87
CA ASP A 11 -24.15 23.00 10.00
C ASP A 11 -23.33 23.00 8.70
N ARG A 12 -22.04 22.66 8.80
CA ARG A 12 -21.11 22.60 7.67
C ARG A 12 -21.47 21.50 6.66
N PHE A 13 -21.91 20.34 7.13
CA PHE A 13 -22.12 19.15 6.30
C PHE A 13 -23.59 18.88 5.97
N LYS A 14 -24.55 19.64 6.53
CA LYS A 14 -25.98 19.41 6.30
C LYS A 14 -26.39 19.37 4.82
N SER A 15 -25.72 20.17 3.99
CA SER A 15 -25.97 20.29 2.55
C SER A 15 -25.22 19.28 1.68
N ASP A 16 -24.25 18.55 2.24
CA ASP A 16 -23.45 17.59 1.48
C ASP A 16 -24.34 16.42 1.02
N ALA A 17 -24.09 15.90 -0.17
CA ALA A 17 -24.81 14.74 -0.68
C ALA A 17 -24.47 13.48 0.16
N THR A 18 -25.35 12.47 0.13
CA THR A 18 -25.20 11.30 1.01
C THR A 18 -23.95 10.48 0.70
N ASP A 19 -23.62 10.37 -0.58
CA ASP A 19 -22.39 9.81 -1.11
C ASP A 19 -21.15 10.58 -0.64
N ASP A 20 -21.19 11.91 -0.63
CA ASP A 20 -20.09 12.74 -0.08
C ASP A 20 -19.90 12.49 1.42
N LEU A 21 -21.00 12.41 2.18
CA LEU A 21 -20.96 12.10 3.61
C LEU A 21 -20.38 10.71 3.87
N LEU A 22 -20.82 9.69 3.11
CA LEU A 22 -20.30 8.32 3.21
C LEU A 22 -18.81 8.27 2.86
N HIS A 23 -18.39 8.96 1.80
CA HIS A 23 -16.98 9.04 1.41
C HIS A 23 -16.14 9.70 2.51
N ARG A 24 -16.58 10.85 3.06
CA ARG A 24 -15.88 11.50 4.18
C ARG A 24 -15.80 10.59 5.40
N TYR A 25 -16.90 9.95 5.78
CA TYR A 25 -16.94 9.01 6.90
C TYR A 25 -15.99 7.82 6.69
N ALA A 26 -15.86 7.36 5.44
CA ALA A 26 -15.05 6.23 5.04
C ALA A 26 -13.54 6.52 5.02
N THR A 27 -13.12 7.72 4.60
CA THR A 27 -11.73 7.99 4.20
C THR A 27 -10.99 9.05 5.01
N ALA A 28 -11.69 9.85 5.84
CA ALA A 28 -11.07 11.00 6.50
C ALA A 28 -10.61 10.68 7.94
N ASP A 29 -9.45 11.23 8.30
CA ASP A 29 -9.03 11.39 9.69
C ASP A 29 -9.85 12.53 10.30
N LEU A 30 -11.04 12.17 10.79
CA LEU A 30 -12.02 13.07 11.36
C LEU A 30 -11.84 13.13 12.87
N SER A 31 -12.03 14.31 13.46
CA SER A 31 -12.24 14.39 14.91
C SER A 31 -13.48 13.61 15.30
N ASP A 32 -13.55 13.18 16.55
CA ASP A 32 -14.70 12.41 17.06
C ASP A 32 -16.01 13.20 16.87
N GLU A 33 -15.99 14.52 17.08
CA GLU A 33 -17.16 15.40 16.88
C GLU A 33 -17.59 15.46 15.42
N ALA A 34 -16.64 15.54 14.48
CA ALA A 34 -16.95 15.57 13.06
C ALA A 34 -17.50 14.22 12.58
N ARG A 35 -16.95 13.10 13.09
CA ARG A 35 -17.43 11.76 12.79
C ARG A 35 -18.84 11.55 13.32
N GLU A 36 -19.11 12.00 14.54
CA GLU A 36 -20.43 11.92 15.16
C GLU A 36 -21.47 12.78 14.42
N ALA A 37 -21.08 13.99 13.98
CA ALA A 37 -21.95 14.85 13.18
C ALA A 37 -22.36 14.18 11.86
N ILE A 38 -21.40 13.61 11.12
CA ILE A 38 -21.70 12.88 9.88
C ILE A 38 -22.59 11.67 10.15
N HIS A 39 -22.32 10.92 11.22
CA HIS A 39 -23.17 9.79 11.62
C HIS A 39 -24.62 10.23 11.90
N SER A 40 -24.81 11.34 12.63
CA SER A 40 -26.15 11.91 12.87
C SER A 40 -26.85 12.35 11.59
N LEU A 41 -26.14 12.95 10.63
CA LEU A 41 -26.70 13.33 9.33
C LEU A 41 -27.10 12.11 8.48
N LEU A 42 -26.29 11.05 8.50
CA LEU A 42 -26.61 9.79 7.81
C LEU A 42 -27.82 9.09 8.44
N ALA A 43 -27.89 9.05 9.77
CA ALA A 43 -29.04 8.49 10.49
C ALA A 43 -30.33 9.28 10.19
N ALA A 44 -30.28 10.61 10.15
CA ALA A 44 -31.41 11.45 9.75
C ALA A 44 -31.88 11.19 8.31
N ARG A 45 -31.03 10.60 7.46
CA ARG A 45 -31.34 10.18 6.09
C ARG A 45 -31.73 8.68 5.99
N GLY A 46 -31.95 8.01 7.11
CA GLY A 46 -32.35 6.60 7.19
C GLY A 46 -31.21 5.60 7.00
N ILE A 47 -29.95 6.06 7.08
CA ILE A 47 -28.76 5.18 7.01
C ILE A 47 -28.23 4.99 8.42
N GLU A 48 -28.70 3.94 9.08
CA GLU A 48 -28.33 3.61 10.46
C GLU A 48 -28.18 2.10 10.68
N GLY A 49 -27.48 1.73 11.76
CA GLY A 49 -27.31 0.34 12.17
C GLY A 49 -26.71 -0.56 11.09
N ALA A 50 -27.47 -1.57 10.65
CA ALA A 50 -27.00 -2.62 9.76
C ALA A 50 -26.70 -2.15 8.32
N THR A 51 -27.27 -1.02 7.87
CA THR A 51 -27.09 -0.52 6.49
C THR A 51 -25.85 0.36 6.33
N LEU A 52 -25.36 0.97 7.42
CA LEU A 52 -24.23 1.90 7.38
C LEU A 52 -22.93 1.20 6.97
N GLN A 53 -22.57 0.08 7.61
CA GLN A 53 -21.29 -0.58 7.38
C GLN A 53 -21.11 -1.05 5.92
N PRO A 54 -22.11 -1.70 5.28
CA PRO A 54 -22.03 -2.02 3.85
C PRO A 54 -21.83 -0.79 2.96
N LEU A 55 -22.52 0.32 3.23
CA LEU A 55 -22.42 1.55 2.44
C LEU A 55 -21.07 2.25 2.63
N VAL A 56 -20.53 2.24 3.85
CA VAL A 56 -19.18 2.74 4.14
C VAL A 56 -18.12 1.90 3.42
N LEU A 57 -18.27 0.57 3.44
CA LEU A 57 -17.39 -0.34 2.70
C LEU A 57 -17.46 -0.08 1.18
N GLN A 58 -18.66 0.10 0.64
CA GLN A 58 -18.83 0.47 -0.77
C GLN A 58 -18.18 1.83 -1.09
N ALA A 59 -18.32 2.82 -0.22
CA ALA A 59 -17.69 4.12 -0.37
C ALA A 59 -16.15 4.02 -0.35
N ARG A 60 -15.57 3.20 0.54
CA ARG A 60 -14.11 2.91 0.55
C ARG A 60 -13.65 2.28 -0.76
N LYS A 61 -14.38 1.29 -1.26
CA LYS A 61 -14.08 0.64 -2.54
C LYS A 61 -14.17 1.59 -3.73
N ALA A 62 -15.16 2.49 -3.72
CA ALA A 62 -15.38 3.46 -4.79
C ALA A 62 -14.18 4.40 -5.01
N VAL A 63 -13.36 4.63 -3.97
CA VAL A 63 -12.10 5.40 -4.10
C VAL A 63 -11.18 4.79 -5.16
N TYR A 64 -11.07 3.47 -5.20
CA TYR A 64 -10.21 2.76 -6.16
C TYR A 64 -10.83 2.66 -7.56
N ARG A 65 -12.11 3.03 -7.70
CA ARG A 65 -12.85 3.03 -8.98
C ARG A 65 -12.88 4.40 -9.67
N LYS A 66 -12.18 5.40 -9.14
CA LYS A 66 -12.10 6.74 -9.76
C LYS A 66 -11.29 6.70 -11.05
N SER A 67 -11.70 7.52 -12.02
CA SER A 67 -10.93 7.76 -13.25
C SER A 67 -10.23 9.10 -13.18
N ASN A 68 -8.93 9.12 -13.53
CA ASN A 68 -8.06 10.30 -13.48
C ASN A 68 -8.03 11.07 -14.82
N GLY A 69 -8.77 10.61 -15.84
CA GLY A 69 -8.92 11.31 -17.12
C GLY A 69 -8.67 10.44 -18.35
N THR A 70 -8.59 11.06 -19.53
CA THR A 70 -8.68 10.32 -20.81
C THR A 70 -7.37 9.68 -21.28
N LYS A 71 -6.22 10.08 -20.73
CA LYS A 71 -4.88 9.69 -21.23
C LYS A 71 -3.97 9.05 -20.19
N GLU A 72 -4.36 9.07 -18.93
CA GLU A 72 -3.56 8.58 -17.80
C GLU A 72 -4.08 7.23 -17.32
N CYS A 73 -3.24 6.50 -16.61
CA CYS A 73 -3.64 5.30 -15.91
C CYS A 73 -4.29 5.67 -14.58
N ASP A 74 -5.48 5.12 -14.33
CA ASP A 74 -6.26 5.37 -13.11
C ASP A 74 -5.63 4.78 -11.85
N PHE A 75 -4.67 3.86 -12.01
CA PHE A 75 -3.93 3.25 -10.89
C PHE A 75 -2.59 3.94 -10.61
N CYS A 76 -1.71 4.09 -11.61
CA CYS A 76 -0.34 4.56 -11.41
C CYS A 76 -0.07 5.98 -11.92
N GLY A 77 -1.05 6.63 -12.56
CA GLY A 77 -0.90 7.97 -13.15
C GLY A 77 -0.02 8.03 -14.41
N SER A 78 0.61 6.93 -14.82
CA SER A 78 1.45 6.92 -16.03
C SER A 78 0.62 7.04 -17.31
N SER A 79 1.22 7.55 -18.39
CA SER A 79 0.57 7.68 -19.70
C SER A 79 0.09 6.32 -20.23
N ALA A 80 -1.20 6.22 -20.55
CA ALA A 80 -1.86 5.03 -21.10
C ALA A 80 -2.37 5.26 -22.54
N LYS A 81 -1.65 6.07 -23.33
CA LYS A 81 -2.08 6.55 -24.66
C LYS A 81 -2.13 5.46 -25.74
N PHE A 82 -1.22 4.48 -25.71
CA PHE A 82 -1.02 3.57 -26.85
C PHE A 82 -1.61 2.16 -26.65
N SER A 83 -1.79 1.70 -25.42
CA SER A 83 -2.33 0.36 -25.12
C SER A 83 -3.00 0.34 -23.76
N ALA A 84 -4.06 1.14 -23.61
CA ALA A 84 -4.86 1.11 -22.41
C ALA A 84 -5.76 -0.13 -22.37
N LEU A 85 -5.79 -0.80 -21.21
CA LEU A 85 -6.84 -1.73 -20.85
C LEU A 85 -7.98 -0.93 -20.21
N LEU A 86 -9.20 -1.15 -20.66
CA LEU A 86 -10.39 -0.54 -20.09
C LEU A 86 -11.15 -1.57 -19.26
N ASP A 87 -11.55 -1.22 -18.04
CA ASP A 87 -12.30 -2.09 -17.14
C ASP A 87 -13.20 -1.25 -16.23
N GLU A 88 -14.51 -1.51 -16.24
CA GLU A 88 -15.53 -0.74 -15.49
C GLU A 88 -15.42 0.79 -15.62
N GLY A 89 -15.11 1.29 -16.82
CA GLY A 89 -14.94 2.73 -17.08
C GLY A 89 -13.60 3.31 -16.64
N GLN A 90 -12.70 2.51 -16.07
CA GLN A 90 -11.34 2.90 -15.73
C GLN A 90 -10.34 2.49 -16.82
N ARG A 91 -9.18 3.17 -16.82
CA ARG A 91 -8.09 3.02 -17.77
C ARG A 91 -6.80 2.56 -17.09
N PHE A 92 -6.18 1.49 -17.59
CA PHE A 92 -4.94 0.94 -17.05
C PHE A 92 -3.84 0.81 -18.11
N CYS A 93 -2.60 1.18 -17.76
CA CYS A 93 -1.46 1.05 -18.68
C CYS A 93 -0.97 -0.41 -18.85
N SER A 94 -1.39 -1.32 -17.97
CA SER A 94 -0.97 -2.73 -18.00
C SER A 94 -1.91 -3.64 -17.22
N LYS A 95 -1.87 -4.95 -17.51
CA LYS A 95 -2.59 -5.98 -16.73
C LYS A 95 -2.18 -5.97 -15.26
N ALA A 96 -0.94 -5.59 -14.97
CA ALA A 96 -0.45 -5.45 -13.60
C ALA A 96 -1.14 -4.30 -12.85
N CYS A 97 -1.31 -3.14 -13.49
CA CYS A 97 -2.02 -2.01 -12.90
C CYS A 97 -3.50 -2.32 -12.65
N LEU A 98 -4.18 -2.93 -13.62
CA LEU A 98 -5.55 -3.42 -13.44
C LEU A 98 -5.64 -4.38 -12.25
N ARG A 99 -4.80 -5.42 -12.23
CA ARG A 99 -4.77 -6.39 -11.13
C ARG A 99 -4.53 -5.72 -9.79
N ASN A 100 -3.56 -4.81 -9.70
CA ASN A 100 -3.24 -4.14 -8.45
C ASN A 100 -4.38 -3.23 -7.97
N ALA A 101 -5.08 -2.54 -8.87
CA ALA A 101 -6.27 -1.76 -8.52
C ALA A 101 -7.37 -2.65 -7.92
N ARG A 102 -7.66 -3.79 -8.56
CA ARG A 102 -8.65 -4.76 -8.06
C ARG A 102 -8.21 -5.39 -6.73
N LEU A 103 -6.91 -5.61 -6.52
CA LEU A 103 -6.39 -6.09 -5.24
C LEU A 103 -6.60 -5.07 -4.12
N LEU A 104 -6.37 -3.77 -4.36
CA LEU A 104 -6.62 -2.74 -3.35
C LEU A 104 -8.11 -2.62 -3.00
N GLU A 105 -8.99 -2.76 -3.99
CA GLU A 105 -10.43 -2.77 -3.77
C GLU A 105 -10.87 -3.96 -2.89
N VAL A 106 -10.40 -5.17 -3.19
CA VAL A 106 -10.66 -6.37 -2.38
C VAL A 106 -10.07 -6.24 -0.98
N ALA A 107 -8.94 -5.53 -0.85
CA ALA A 107 -8.27 -5.34 0.42
C ALA A 107 -9.12 -4.58 1.45
N GLU A 108 -10.10 -3.77 1.02
CA GLU A 108 -11.01 -3.06 1.94
C GLU A 108 -11.99 -3.97 2.67
N GLU A 109 -12.21 -5.19 2.18
CA GLU A 109 -13.09 -6.17 2.83
C GLU A 109 -12.40 -6.88 4.01
N ILE A 110 -11.08 -6.74 4.12
CA ILE A 110 -10.27 -7.49 5.08
C ILE A 110 -10.25 -6.71 6.39
N SER A 111 -10.62 -7.36 7.48
CA SER A 111 -10.63 -6.70 8.78
C SER A 111 -9.21 -6.38 9.26
N PRO A 112 -9.00 -5.28 10.01
CA PRO A 112 -7.69 -4.97 10.58
C PRO A 112 -7.13 -6.11 11.47
N GLU A 113 -8.02 -6.82 12.16
CA GLU A 113 -7.68 -7.97 13.01
C GLU A 113 -7.14 -9.16 12.20
N GLU A 114 -7.75 -9.45 11.05
CA GLU A 114 -7.27 -10.48 10.13
C GLU A 114 -5.90 -10.13 9.55
N VAL A 115 -5.70 -8.85 9.18
CA VAL A 115 -4.40 -8.34 8.71
C VAL A 115 -3.35 -8.50 9.79
N LEU A 116 -3.64 -8.07 11.02
CA LEU A 116 -2.72 -8.17 12.15
C LEU A 116 -2.38 -9.63 12.48
N SER A 117 -3.38 -10.49 12.58
CA SER A 117 -3.21 -11.92 12.81
C SER A 117 -2.35 -12.57 11.72
N HIS A 118 -2.58 -12.21 10.45
CA HIS A 118 -1.77 -12.72 9.37
C HIS A 118 -0.33 -12.19 9.40
N ALA A 119 -0.14 -10.90 9.67
CA ALA A 119 1.19 -10.29 9.79
C ALA A 119 1.99 -10.93 10.94
N CYS A 120 1.36 -11.15 12.09
CA CYS A 120 1.94 -11.92 13.20
C CYS A 120 2.33 -13.34 12.76
N ARG A 121 1.50 -14.02 11.97
CA ARG A 121 1.83 -15.35 11.43
C ARG A 121 3.05 -15.31 10.50
N ILE A 122 3.13 -14.32 9.60
CA ILE A 122 4.30 -14.15 8.71
C ILE A 122 5.54 -13.89 9.56
N LYS A 123 5.48 -12.93 10.49
CA LYS A 123 6.59 -12.55 11.37
C LYS A 123 7.19 -13.72 12.15
N ASN A 124 6.34 -14.64 12.57
CA ASN A 124 6.69 -15.83 13.35
C ASN A 124 6.95 -17.08 12.50
N SER A 125 6.76 -17.02 11.18
CA SER A 125 7.06 -18.15 10.31
C SER A 125 8.57 -18.30 10.10
N PRO A 126 9.03 -19.48 9.66
CA PRO A 126 10.40 -19.63 9.18
C PRO A 126 10.74 -18.60 8.11
N CYS A 127 11.97 -18.09 8.13
CA CYS A 127 12.44 -17.18 7.09
C CYS A 127 12.35 -17.84 5.70
N PRO A 128 11.77 -17.20 4.67
CA PRO A 128 11.68 -17.81 3.34
C PRO A 128 13.04 -18.03 2.68
N GLU A 129 14.06 -17.26 3.06
CA GLU A 129 15.42 -17.35 2.48
C GLU A 129 16.28 -18.44 3.14
N CYS A 130 16.22 -18.58 4.47
CA CYS A 130 17.08 -19.51 5.22
C CYS A 130 16.34 -20.58 6.02
N GLN A 131 15.01 -20.57 6.01
CA GLN A 131 14.11 -21.53 6.69
C GLN A 131 14.28 -21.63 8.21
N GLN A 132 15.00 -20.68 8.83
CA GLN A 132 15.19 -20.67 10.27
C GLN A 132 13.96 -20.10 11.00
N SER A 133 13.41 -20.86 11.95
CA SER A 133 12.21 -20.49 12.75
C SER A 133 12.49 -19.60 13.96
N SER A 134 13.75 -19.54 14.43
CA SER A 134 14.12 -18.72 15.60
C SER A 134 14.23 -17.23 15.30
N SER A 135 14.27 -16.85 14.02
CA SER A 135 14.44 -15.47 13.60
C SER A 135 13.13 -14.86 13.12
N LYS A 136 12.75 -13.72 13.69
CA LYS A 136 11.55 -12.99 13.25
C LYS A 136 11.76 -12.44 11.83
N THR A 137 10.77 -12.67 10.96
CA THR A 137 10.76 -12.11 9.61
C THR A 137 10.13 -10.72 9.63
N GLU A 138 10.58 -9.87 8.73
CA GLU A 138 10.11 -8.50 8.61
C GLU A 138 10.25 -8.04 7.15
N VAL A 139 9.55 -6.98 6.77
CA VAL A 139 9.82 -6.29 5.51
C VAL A 139 11.16 -5.55 5.62
N ARG A 140 12.06 -5.83 4.69
CA ARG A 140 13.42 -5.28 4.66
C ARG A 140 13.69 -4.65 3.30
N LYS A 141 14.40 -3.53 3.31
CA LYS A 141 14.74 -2.77 2.11
C LYS A 141 16.15 -3.11 1.67
N TYR A 142 16.37 -3.08 0.36
CA TYR A 142 17.68 -3.09 -0.26
C TYR A 142 17.68 -2.17 -1.47
N TYR A 143 18.86 -1.68 -1.83
CA TYR A 143 19.00 -0.66 -2.85
C TYR A 143 20.04 -1.08 -3.89
N ARG A 144 19.71 -0.93 -5.17
CA ARG A 144 20.63 -1.22 -6.27
C ARG A 144 20.74 -0.03 -7.19
N VAL A 145 21.95 0.25 -7.65
CA VAL A 145 22.21 1.16 -8.76
C VAL A 145 23.12 0.46 -9.75
N TRP A 146 22.85 0.66 -11.03
CA TRP A 146 23.78 0.36 -12.08
C TRP A 146 23.78 1.53 -13.08
N SER A 147 24.92 1.75 -13.71
CA SER A 147 25.11 2.78 -14.70
C SER A 147 25.91 2.25 -15.88
N ALA A 148 25.67 2.82 -17.05
CA ALA A 148 26.45 2.61 -18.26
C ALA A 148 26.49 3.92 -19.07
N VAL A 149 27.62 4.64 -19.00
CA VAL A 149 27.97 5.89 -19.72
C VAL A 149 26.91 6.99 -19.62
N VAL A 150 25.78 6.85 -20.32
CA VAL A 150 24.67 7.81 -20.38
C VAL A 150 23.42 7.38 -19.62
N LEU A 151 23.34 6.13 -19.17
CA LEU A 151 22.20 5.61 -18.42
C LEU A 151 22.59 5.32 -16.98
N THR A 152 21.78 5.78 -16.03
CA THR A 152 21.89 5.44 -14.62
C THR A 152 20.49 5.04 -14.15
N GLU A 153 20.35 3.81 -13.69
CA GLU A 153 19.11 3.29 -13.12
C GLU A 153 19.35 2.91 -11.67
N TRP A 154 18.47 3.35 -10.79
CA TRP A 154 18.48 2.98 -9.38
C TRP A 154 17.12 2.45 -8.98
N THR A 155 17.13 1.47 -8.09
CA THR A 155 15.91 0.83 -7.59
C THR A 155 15.98 0.66 -6.08
N LYS A 156 14.88 1.00 -5.42
CA LYS A 156 14.59 0.63 -4.03
C LYS A 156 13.66 -0.57 -4.08
N ARG A 157 14.02 -1.66 -3.41
CA ARG A 157 13.23 -2.88 -3.38
C ARG A 157 13.00 -3.32 -1.95
N THR A 158 11.92 -4.07 -1.72
CA THR A 158 11.60 -4.67 -0.43
C THR A 158 11.46 -6.18 -0.57
N HIS A 159 11.73 -6.90 0.50
CA HIS A 159 11.47 -8.34 0.61
C HIS A 159 11.16 -8.72 2.07
N ILE A 160 10.48 -9.85 2.28
CA ILE A 160 10.15 -10.35 3.62
C ILE A 160 11.20 -11.39 4.00
N CYS A 161 12.06 -11.08 4.96
CA CYS A 161 13.08 -12.02 5.43
C CYS A 161 13.53 -11.70 6.87
N CYS A 162 14.37 -12.57 7.44
CA CYS A 162 14.99 -12.30 8.73
C CYS A 162 16.17 -11.32 8.62
N HIS A 163 16.57 -10.73 9.75
CA HIS A 163 17.62 -9.71 9.80
C HIS A 163 18.97 -10.16 9.21
N SER A 164 19.40 -11.41 9.46
CA SER A 164 20.66 -11.91 8.92
C SER A 164 20.64 -12.09 7.39
N CYS A 165 19.51 -12.51 6.83
CA CYS A 165 19.33 -12.63 5.38
C CYS A 165 19.27 -11.25 4.71
N ALA A 166 18.61 -10.28 5.36
CA ALA A 166 18.61 -8.90 4.91
C ALA A 166 20.02 -8.32 4.85
N ARG A 167 20.85 -8.55 5.89
CA ARG A 167 22.26 -8.11 5.91
C ARG A 167 23.08 -8.70 4.77
N LYS A 168 22.90 -9.99 4.45
CA LYS A 168 23.57 -10.64 3.30
C LYS A 168 23.15 -10.00 1.98
N THR A 169 21.86 -9.72 1.82
CA THR A 169 21.30 -9.10 0.61
C THR A 169 21.79 -7.67 0.43
N ASN A 170 21.83 -6.88 1.51
CA ASN A 170 22.34 -5.52 1.50
C ASN A 170 23.84 -5.49 1.24
N PHE A 171 24.63 -6.40 1.82
CA PHE A 171 26.05 -6.53 1.51
C PHE A 171 26.30 -6.84 0.02
N GLY A 172 25.58 -7.82 -0.53
CA GLY A 172 25.64 -8.11 -1.97
C GLY A 172 25.23 -6.92 -2.83
N SER A 173 24.26 -6.12 -2.37
CA SER A 173 23.82 -4.91 -3.06
C SER A 173 24.84 -3.77 -2.97
N VAL A 174 25.57 -3.63 -1.84
CA VAL A 174 26.71 -2.72 -1.73
C VAL A 174 27.80 -3.08 -2.74
N VAL A 175 28.18 -4.35 -2.81
CA VAL A 175 29.16 -4.84 -3.79
C VAL A 175 28.69 -4.58 -5.22
N PHE A 176 27.41 -4.87 -5.51
CA PHE A 176 26.82 -4.59 -6.82
C PHE A 176 26.90 -3.09 -7.19
N CYS A 177 26.45 -2.20 -6.29
CA CYS A 177 26.52 -0.76 -6.51
C CYS A 177 27.96 -0.27 -6.69
N ALA A 178 28.90 -0.80 -5.91
CA ALA A 178 30.31 -0.42 -5.99
C ALA A 178 30.99 -0.89 -7.29
N LEU A 179 30.51 -1.95 -7.94
CA LEU A 179 31.07 -2.41 -9.22
C LEU A 179 30.39 -1.77 -10.43
N PHE A 180 29.07 -1.58 -10.35
CA PHE A 180 28.26 -1.21 -11.51
C PHE A 180 27.68 0.20 -11.45
N GLY A 181 27.77 0.94 -10.34
CA GLY A 181 27.11 2.23 -10.17
C GLY A 181 27.85 3.45 -10.76
N TRP A 182 29.17 3.40 -10.85
CA TRP A 182 30.02 4.58 -11.09
C TRP A 182 30.12 5.05 -12.56
N TRP A 183 29.66 4.22 -13.51
CA TRP A 183 29.93 4.44 -14.93
C TRP A 183 29.07 5.53 -15.59
N GLY A 184 28.15 6.16 -14.87
CA GLY A 184 27.25 7.19 -15.39
C GLY A 184 27.62 8.57 -14.86
N VAL A 185 27.79 9.56 -15.75
CA VAL A 185 28.11 10.94 -15.39
C VAL A 185 26.91 11.85 -15.71
N PRO A 186 26.44 12.71 -14.77
CA PRO A 186 26.90 12.89 -13.40
C PRO A 186 26.24 11.94 -12.37
N TRP A 187 25.12 11.31 -12.74
CA TRP A 187 24.20 10.69 -11.79
C TRP A 187 24.76 9.47 -11.05
N GLY A 188 25.63 8.67 -11.70
CA GLY A 188 26.26 7.51 -11.09
C GLY A 188 27.16 7.88 -9.90
N LEU A 189 27.92 8.97 -10.01
CA LEU A 189 28.82 9.43 -8.94
C LEU A 189 28.06 9.95 -7.70
N ILE A 190 26.82 10.42 -7.87
CA ILE A 190 25.98 10.93 -6.77
C ILE A 190 25.10 9.81 -6.18
N MET A 191 24.44 9.03 -7.04
CA MET A 191 23.49 8.02 -6.60
C MET A 191 24.18 6.80 -5.98
N THR A 192 25.35 6.41 -6.49
CA THR A 192 26.09 5.25 -5.96
C THR A 192 26.46 5.37 -4.48
N PRO A 193 27.10 6.46 -4.01
CA PRO A 193 27.38 6.60 -2.59
C PRO A 193 26.10 6.68 -1.75
N SER A 194 25.04 7.34 -2.25
CA SER A 194 23.75 7.37 -1.57
C SER A 194 23.15 5.98 -1.36
N GLN A 195 23.17 5.11 -2.38
CA GLN A 195 22.63 3.75 -2.28
C GLN A 195 23.52 2.84 -1.43
N ILE A 196 24.84 3.01 -1.48
CA ILE A 196 25.77 2.29 -0.59
C ILE A 196 25.46 2.65 0.88
N PHE A 197 25.34 3.94 1.18
CA PHE A 197 25.01 4.40 2.54
C PHE A 197 23.65 3.88 3.00
N ALA A 198 22.63 3.91 2.14
CA ALA A 198 21.30 3.38 2.46
C ALA A 198 21.33 1.88 2.79
N ASN A 199 22.08 1.06 2.02
CA ASN A 199 22.24 -0.36 2.33
C ASN A 199 23.00 -0.57 3.66
N ILE A 200 24.04 0.21 3.94
CA ILE A 200 24.79 0.12 5.20
C ILE A 200 23.90 0.50 6.39
N ALA A 201 23.11 1.57 6.27
CA ALA A 201 22.15 1.98 7.29
C ALA A 201 21.10 0.87 7.57
N GLU A 202 20.57 0.21 6.54
CA GLU A 202 19.68 -0.94 6.70
C GLU A 202 20.36 -2.14 7.38
N MET A 203 21.67 -2.37 7.12
CA MET A 203 22.42 -3.43 7.79
C MET A 203 22.63 -3.18 9.29
N LEU A 204 22.79 -1.91 9.67
CA LEU A 204 22.98 -1.45 11.05
C LEU A 204 21.65 -1.24 11.79
N SER A 205 20.54 -1.25 11.06
CA SER A 205 19.22 -1.06 11.64
C SER A 205 18.92 -2.13 12.69
N PRO A 206 18.22 -1.77 13.78
CA PRO A 206 17.92 -2.70 14.85
C PRO A 206 17.14 -3.93 14.34
N LYS A 207 17.23 -5.01 15.13
CA LYS A 207 16.39 -6.19 14.90
C LYS A 207 14.92 -5.77 15.01
N ALA A 208 14.06 -6.49 14.29
CA ALA A 208 12.63 -6.17 14.30
C ALA A 208 12.06 -6.29 15.72
N ASP A 209 11.19 -5.34 16.08
CA ASP A 209 10.39 -5.40 17.29
C ASP A 209 9.52 -6.66 17.32
N PRO A 210 8.96 -7.07 18.48
CA PRO A 210 8.01 -8.19 18.52
C PRO A 210 6.75 -7.93 17.69
N ALA A 211 6.24 -6.70 17.71
CA ALA A 211 5.05 -6.31 16.97
C ALA A 211 5.34 -6.15 15.46
N PRO A 212 4.45 -6.58 14.55
CA PRO A 212 4.60 -6.36 13.11
C PRO A 212 4.77 -4.88 12.75
N SER A 213 5.68 -4.58 11.81
CA SER A 213 5.80 -3.23 11.25
C SER A 213 4.58 -2.87 10.39
N GLU A 214 4.37 -1.58 10.14
CA GLU A 214 3.34 -1.10 9.21
C GLU A 214 3.53 -1.66 7.79
N GLU A 215 4.78 -1.75 7.33
CA GLU A 215 5.11 -2.33 6.03
C GLU A 215 4.71 -3.81 5.95
N LEU A 216 4.86 -4.56 7.04
CA LEU A 216 4.43 -5.95 7.12
C LEU A 216 2.91 -6.10 7.21
N LEU A 217 2.22 -5.19 7.90
CA LEU A 217 0.75 -5.13 7.88
C LEU A 217 0.25 -4.88 6.47
N GLN A 218 0.85 -3.93 5.74
CA GLN A 218 0.49 -3.65 4.35
C GLN A 218 0.76 -4.86 3.45
N ALA A 219 1.91 -5.51 3.59
CA ALA A 219 2.24 -6.72 2.84
C ALA A 219 1.27 -7.87 3.15
N ALA A 220 0.89 -8.06 4.42
CA ALA A 220 -0.09 -9.06 4.84
C ALA A 220 -1.48 -8.77 4.26
N LYS A 221 -1.94 -7.51 4.27
CA LYS A 221 -3.20 -7.08 3.66
C LYS A 221 -3.22 -7.42 2.17
N LEU A 222 -2.15 -7.13 1.44
CA LEU A 222 -2.02 -7.45 0.01
C LEU A 222 -1.99 -8.96 -0.26
N GLN A 223 -1.32 -9.76 0.58
CA GLN A 223 -1.30 -11.22 0.43
C GLN A 223 -2.69 -11.85 0.64
N LEU A 224 -3.43 -11.39 1.66
CA LEU A 224 -4.81 -11.82 1.90
C LEU A 224 -5.72 -11.41 0.74
N ALA A 225 -5.61 -10.16 0.26
CA ALA A 225 -6.37 -9.68 -0.89
C ALA A 225 -6.09 -10.53 -2.15
N ALA A 226 -4.83 -10.87 -2.40
CA ALA A 226 -4.46 -11.75 -3.51
C ALA A 226 -5.07 -13.15 -3.40
N LYS A 227 -5.11 -13.71 -2.18
CA LYS A 227 -5.73 -15.01 -1.91
C LYS A 227 -7.25 -14.97 -2.15
N LEU A 228 -7.92 -13.93 -1.67
CA LEU A 228 -9.36 -13.72 -1.87
C LEU A 228 -9.69 -13.51 -3.35
N TYR A 229 -8.93 -12.67 -4.04
CA TYR A 229 -9.10 -12.42 -5.47
C TYR A 229 -8.94 -13.71 -6.29
N LYS A 230 -7.92 -14.52 -6.00
CA LYS A 230 -7.72 -15.82 -6.66
C LYS A 230 -8.87 -16.79 -6.40
N ARG A 231 -9.40 -16.83 -5.16
CA ARG A 231 -10.55 -17.68 -4.82
C ARG A 231 -11.78 -17.32 -5.65
N ARG A 232 -12.11 -16.03 -5.73
CA ARG A 232 -13.24 -15.54 -6.55
C ARG A 232 -13.09 -15.86 -8.03
N ALA A 233 -11.88 -15.69 -8.56
CA ALA A 233 -11.59 -16.04 -9.95
C ALA A 233 -11.79 -17.54 -10.22
N LEU A 234 -11.50 -18.41 -9.26
CA LEU A 234 -11.76 -19.85 -9.40
C LEU A 234 -13.26 -20.16 -9.33
N GLU A 235 -13.99 -19.54 -8.39
CA GLU A 235 -15.44 -19.72 -8.24
C GLU A 235 -16.24 -19.22 -9.45
N ALA A 236 -15.79 -18.15 -10.13
CA ALA A 236 -16.44 -17.64 -11.33
C ALA A 236 -16.20 -18.48 -12.59
N ASN A 237 -15.20 -19.37 -12.58
CA ASN A 237 -14.86 -20.25 -13.72
C ASN A 237 -15.30 -21.71 -13.51
N ALA A 238 -15.90 -22.03 -12.37
CA ALA A 238 -16.45 -23.33 -12.03
C ALA A 238 -17.94 -23.39 -12.39
#